data_AF-M5BUB5-F1
#
_entry.id   AF-M5BUB5-F1
#
_cell.length_a   1.000
_cell.length_b   1.000
_cell.length_c   1.000
_cell.angle_alpha   90.00
_cell.angle_beta   90.00
_cell.angle_gamma   90.00
#
_symmetry.space_group_name_H-M   'P 1'
#
loop_
_entity.id
_entity.type
_entity.pdbx_description
1 polymer ?
#
loop_
_entity_poly.entity_id
_entity_poly.type
_entity_poly.pdbx_seq_one_letter_code
_entity_poly.pdbx_strand_id
1 'polypeptide(L)'
;MVSLNSVIADKAIVDSEFAEVRGNFSVPILIGEYGTYSVGSAIEKAAGWAWYDHVVRTAVKYTMVPQWWDNGNDFYDRINAKWRDVTTKNIVIAAAAGKINTIPYVEWERNGLAEVGDYRSPKYISAVQRKYPKGIYTPSGSALTAGKDYTVVTSPLTGFALTSSYIASLGSTSTLGEIGRVIVRSSSGADLEIDIRRYARPVISTPTINVSGNTNDYFINFSPNGAKLATVKALGPSGEIVKDDWTVWLGEPQAGRINWGDYGVYETQLIIYSGLMNTIKNFGKPVT
;
A
#
# COMPACT_ATOMS: atom_id res chain seq x y z
N MET A 1 9.64 -12.03 4.22
CA MET A 1 10.75 -11.26 3.59
C MET A 1 10.44 -11.08 2.11
N VAL A 2 9.93 -9.92 1.68
CA VAL A 2 9.89 -9.56 0.26
C VAL A 2 11.32 -9.09 -0.07
N SER A 3 12.11 -9.93 -0.73
CA SER A 3 13.48 -9.55 -1.10
C SER A 3 13.44 -8.53 -2.24
N LEU A 4 14.46 -7.66 -2.36
CA LEU A 4 14.65 -6.78 -3.54
C LEU A 4 14.48 -7.55 -4.87
N ASN A 5 14.82 -8.84 -4.89
CA ASN A 5 14.70 -9.69 -6.07
C ASN A 5 13.26 -9.92 -6.54
N SER A 6 12.26 -9.97 -5.64
CA SER A 6 10.87 -10.17 -6.06
C SER A 6 10.26 -8.90 -6.67
N VAL A 7 10.58 -7.72 -6.14
CA VAL A 7 10.15 -6.43 -6.73
C VAL A 7 10.79 -6.22 -8.11
N ILE A 8 12.03 -6.67 -8.30
CA ILE A 8 12.70 -6.65 -9.61
C ILE A 8 12.01 -7.61 -10.58
N ALA A 9 11.64 -8.80 -10.14
CA ALA A 9 10.93 -9.79 -10.96
C ALA A 9 9.56 -9.29 -11.43
N ASP A 10 8.73 -8.73 -10.54
CA ASP A 10 7.40 -8.22 -10.89
C ASP A 10 7.49 -7.10 -11.95
N LYS A 11 8.44 -6.19 -11.79
CA LYS A 11 8.68 -5.11 -12.76
C LYS A 11 9.17 -5.64 -14.10
N ALA A 12 10.01 -6.67 -14.09
CA ALA A 12 10.53 -7.30 -15.30
C ALA A 12 9.43 -8.01 -16.09
N ILE A 13 8.47 -8.65 -15.41
CA ILE A 13 7.31 -9.29 -16.06
C ILE A 13 6.52 -8.24 -16.85
N VAL A 14 6.12 -7.13 -16.21
CA VAL A 14 5.37 -6.05 -16.88
C VAL A 14 6.13 -5.51 -18.10
N ASP A 15 7.46 -5.33 -17.99
CA ASP A 15 8.28 -4.87 -19.11
C ASP A 15 8.30 -5.89 -20.25
N SER A 16 8.48 -7.17 -19.95
CA SER A 16 8.55 -8.25 -20.94
C SER A 16 7.23 -8.48 -21.67
N GLU A 17 6.10 -8.46 -20.96
CA GLU A 17 4.77 -8.64 -21.55
C GLU A 17 4.42 -7.47 -22.49
N PHE A 18 4.75 -6.23 -22.09
CA PHE A 18 4.52 -5.06 -22.95
C PHE A 18 5.47 -5.07 -24.15
N ALA A 19 6.72 -5.52 -23.97
CA ALA A 19 7.67 -5.68 -25.08
C ALA A 19 7.17 -6.68 -26.11
N GLU A 20 6.66 -7.84 -25.67
CA GLU A 20 6.14 -8.90 -26.53
C GLU A 20 4.94 -8.39 -27.35
N VAL A 21 3.95 -7.78 -26.68
CA VAL A 21 2.80 -7.18 -27.36
C VAL A 21 3.25 -6.13 -28.38
N ARG A 22 4.18 -5.23 -27.99
CA ARG A 22 4.70 -4.22 -28.94
C ARG A 22 5.42 -4.84 -30.12
N GLY A 23 6.16 -5.94 -29.92
CA GLY A 23 6.87 -6.66 -30.97
C GLY A 23 5.96 -7.34 -31.99
N ASN A 24 4.77 -7.76 -31.56
CA ASN A 24 3.79 -8.47 -32.40
C ASN A 24 2.91 -7.56 -33.26
N PHE A 25 2.78 -6.28 -32.90
CA PHE A 25 1.92 -5.33 -33.61
C PHE A 25 2.74 -4.13 -34.10
N SER A 26 2.39 -3.55 -35.25
CA SER A 26 2.97 -2.27 -35.74
C SER A 26 1.95 -1.13 -35.81
N VAL A 27 0.76 -1.34 -35.24
CA VAL A 27 -0.33 -0.36 -35.17
C VAL A 27 -0.35 0.37 -33.83
N PRO A 28 -1.08 1.49 -33.67
CA PRO A 28 -1.34 2.07 -32.36
C PRO A 28 -1.98 1.03 -31.42
N ILE A 29 -1.53 1.00 -30.16
CA ILE A 29 -2.04 0.05 -29.14
C ILE A 29 -2.68 0.84 -28.01
N LEU A 30 -3.90 0.44 -27.67
CA LEU A 30 -4.65 0.92 -26.52
C LEU A 30 -4.70 -0.21 -25.49
N ILE A 31 -4.23 0.07 -24.27
CA ILE A 31 -4.49 -0.81 -23.12
C ILE A 31 -5.85 -0.36 -22.59
N GLY A 32 -6.90 -1.07 -22.98
CA GLY A 32 -8.29 -0.68 -22.73
C GLY A 32 -8.64 -0.60 -21.24
N GLU A 33 -7.98 -1.41 -20.42
CA GLU A 33 -8.12 -1.36 -18.96
C GLU A 33 -6.78 -1.69 -18.30
N TYR A 34 -6.41 -0.89 -17.30
CA TYR A 34 -5.44 -1.27 -16.29
C TYR A 34 -5.86 -0.64 -14.96
N GLY A 35 -5.52 -1.29 -13.85
CA GLY A 35 -5.79 -0.74 -12.53
C GLY A 35 -5.64 -1.79 -11.44
N THR A 36 -5.61 -1.30 -10.22
CA THR A 36 -5.71 -2.08 -8.99
C THR A 36 -7.04 -1.79 -8.31
N TYR A 37 -7.32 -2.44 -7.18
CA TYR A 37 -8.31 -1.92 -6.23
C TYR A 37 -7.84 -0.60 -5.59
N SER A 38 -8.75 0.09 -4.91
CA SER A 38 -8.51 1.35 -4.18
C SER A 38 -7.17 1.41 -3.41
N VAL A 39 -6.30 2.35 -3.82
CA VAL A 39 -5.03 2.63 -3.15
C VAL A 39 -5.29 3.34 -1.81
N GLY A 40 -4.61 2.87 -0.76
CA GLY A 40 -4.78 3.33 0.61
C GLY A 40 -5.90 2.64 1.41
N SER A 41 -6.69 1.80 0.76
CA SER A 41 -7.72 0.94 1.40
C SER A 41 -7.42 -0.54 1.18
N ALA A 42 -7.52 -1.01 -0.07
CA ALA A 42 -7.24 -2.40 -0.42
C ALA A 42 -5.76 -2.63 -0.78
N ILE A 43 -5.12 -1.63 -1.38
CA ILE A 43 -3.70 -1.67 -1.76
C ILE A 43 -2.93 -0.68 -0.89
N GLU A 44 -1.78 -1.08 -0.36
CA GLU A 44 -0.91 -0.18 0.41
C GLU A 44 -0.43 0.99 -0.48
N LYS A 45 -0.37 2.21 0.08
CA LYS A 45 -0.12 3.45 -0.69
C LYS A 45 1.19 3.40 -1.46
N ALA A 46 2.32 3.10 -0.82
CA ALA A 46 3.62 3.08 -1.47
C ALA A 46 3.71 2.01 -2.58
N ALA A 47 3.16 0.82 -2.33
CA ALA A 47 3.07 -0.25 -3.32
C ALA A 47 2.21 0.15 -4.52
N GLY A 48 1.02 0.72 -4.28
CA GLY A 48 0.13 1.21 -5.33
C GLY A 48 0.80 2.28 -6.19
N TRP A 49 1.41 3.28 -5.55
CA TRP A 49 2.15 4.35 -6.23
C TRP A 49 3.29 3.82 -7.09
N ALA A 50 4.08 2.87 -6.57
CA ALA A 50 5.17 2.23 -7.31
C ALA A 50 4.66 1.45 -8.53
N TRP A 51 3.55 0.73 -8.38
CA TRP A 51 2.95 -0.05 -9.45
C TRP A 51 2.40 0.86 -10.56
N TYR A 52 1.62 1.89 -10.20
CA TYR A 52 1.07 2.84 -11.16
C TYR A 52 2.17 3.58 -11.94
N ASP A 53 3.19 4.08 -11.25
CA ASP A 53 4.34 4.71 -11.90
C ASP A 53 5.03 3.75 -12.90
N HIS A 54 5.28 2.50 -12.48
CA HIS A 54 5.97 1.52 -13.32
C HIS A 54 5.15 1.12 -14.55
N VAL A 55 3.88 0.74 -14.37
CA VAL A 55 3.01 0.31 -15.47
C VAL A 55 2.82 1.43 -16.49
N VAL A 56 2.53 2.65 -16.04
CA VAL A 56 2.30 3.78 -16.96
C VAL A 56 3.59 4.18 -17.69
N ARG A 57 4.74 4.24 -17.00
CA ARG A 57 6.02 4.51 -17.68
C ARG A 57 6.38 3.40 -18.68
N THR A 58 6.04 2.15 -18.38
CA THR A 58 6.28 1.02 -19.28
C THR A 58 5.37 1.12 -20.52
N ALA A 59 4.09 1.49 -20.34
CA ALA A 59 3.19 1.78 -21.46
C ALA A 59 3.76 2.88 -22.38
N VAL A 60 4.23 3.99 -21.79
CA VAL A 60 4.86 5.10 -22.53
C VAL A 60 6.12 4.63 -23.25
N LYS A 61 7.00 3.88 -22.59
CA LYS A 61 8.22 3.28 -23.18
C LYS A 61 7.90 2.49 -24.46
N TYR A 62 6.82 1.72 -24.43
CA TYR A 62 6.40 0.89 -25.56
C TYR A 62 5.33 1.53 -26.45
N THR A 63 5.12 2.85 -26.38
CA THR A 63 4.17 3.60 -27.24
C THR A 63 2.72 3.09 -27.18
N MET A 64 2.31 2.62 -26.00
CA MET A 64 0.94 2.19 -25.71
C MET A 64 0.19 3.26 -24.96
N VAL A 65 -1.11 3.39 -25.21
CA VAL A 65 -1.99 4.34 -24.51
C VAL A 65 -2.74 3.60 -23.39
N PRO A 66 -2.42 3.84 -22.10
CA PRO A 66 -3.09 3.16 -21.00
C PRO A 66 -4.37 3.88 -20.54
N GLN A 67 -5.50 3.17 -20.52
CA GLN A 67 -6.78 3.68 -20.01
C GLN A 67 -7.03 3.17 -18.58
N TRP A 68 -7.02 4.10 -17.62
CA TRP A 68 -7.13 3.76 -16.21
C TRP A 68 -8.57 3.35 -15.88
N TRP A 69 -8.73 2.11 -15.43
CA TRP A 69 -10.03 1.58 -15.03
C TRP A 69 -10.48 2.20 -13.72
N ASP A 70 -11.68 2.79 -13.71
CA ASP A 70 -12.30 3.36 -12.51
C ASP A 70 -13.81 3.05 -12.48
N ASN A 71 -14.17 2.08 -11.64
CA ASN A 71 -15.57 1.67 -11.42
C ASN A 71 -16.39 2.73 -10.65
N GLY A 72 -15.79 3.86 -10.22
CA GLY A 72 -16.42 4.92 -9.44
C GLY A 72 -16.29 4.75 -7.93
N ASN A 73 -15.92 3.56 -7.45
CA ASN A 73 -15.65 3.26 -6.05
C ASN A 73 -14.16 3.30 -5.72
N ASP A 74 -13.28 2.96 -6.68
CA ASP A 74 -11.85 2.84 -6.41
C ASP A 74 -11.11 4.18 -6.37
N PHE A 75 -11.36 5.08 -7.34
CA PHE A 75 -10.50 6.27 -7.51
C PHE A 75 -11.25 7.59 -7.48
N TYR A 76 -12.05 7.91 -8.50
CA TYR A 76 -12.78 9.17 -8.56
C TYR A 76 -14.16 9.02 -7.92
N ASP A 77 -14.38 9.78 -6.86
CA ASP A 77 -15.69 9.88 -6.22
C ASP A 77 -16.55 10.85 -7.03
N ARG A 78 -17.45 10.26 -7.84
CA ARG A 78 -18.34 11.00 -8.74
C ARG A 78 -19.39 11.83 -7.99
N ILE A 79 -19.73 11.45 -6.75
CA ILE A 79 -20.71 12.17 -5.92
C ILE A 79 -20.08 13.44 -5.35
N ASN A 80 -18.87 13.31 -4.81
CA ASN A 80 -18.14 14.43 -4.19
C ASN A 80 -17.19 15.16 -5.15
N ALA A 81 -17.18 14.77 -6.43
CA ALA A 81 -16.33 15.30 -7.50
C ALA A 81 -14.83 15.39 -7.13
N LYS A 82 -14.32 14.41 -6.37
CA LYS A 82 -12.95 14.41 -5.84
C LYS A 82 -12.26 13.07 -6.04
N TRP A 83 -10.94 13.10 -6.15
CA TRP A 83 -10.13 11.89 -6.12
C TRP A 83 -9.97 11.41 -4.68
N ARG A 84 -10.17 10.11 -4.44
CA ARG A 84 -9.96 9.48 -3.13
C ARG A 84 -8.48 9.48 -2.74
N ASP A 85 -7.59 9.29 -3.71
CA ASP A 85 -6.15 9.51 -3.56
C ASP A 85 -5.61 10.44 -4.66
N VAL A 86 -5.38 11.69 -4.29
CA VAL A 86 -4.83 12.72 -5.19
C VAL A 86 -3.38 12.39 -5.58
N THR A 87 -2.61 11.71 -4.72
CA THR A 87 -1.21 11.33 -4.99
C THR A 87 -1.15 10.31 -6.11
N THR A 88 -1.95 9.24 -6.04
CA THR A 88 -2.02 8.23 -7.13
C THR A 88 -2.40 8.89 -8.46
N LYS A 89 -3.43 9.74 -8.48
CA LYS A 89 -3.82 10.48 -9.69
C LYS A 89 -2.66 11.33 -10.23
N ASN A 90 -1.97 12.09 -9.38
CA ASN A 90 -0.85 12.92 -9.82
C ASN A 90 0.31 12.09 -10.37
N ILE A 91 0.59 10.92 -9.78
CA ILE A 91 1.62 9.98 -10.25
C ILE A 91 1.28 9.47 -11.65
N VAL A 92 0.04 9.02 -11.87
CA VAL A 92 -0.42 8.53 -13.19
C VAL A 92 -0.29 9.61 -14.26
N ILE A 93 -0.76 10.83 -13.98
CA ILE A 93 -0.67 11.95 -14.92
C ILE A 93 0.79 12.34 -15.21
N ALA A 94 1.65 12.38 -14.19
CA ALA A 94 3.05 12.69 -14.35
C ALA A 94 3.79 11.62 -15.17
N ALA A 95 3.56 10.34 -14.89
CA ALA A 95 4.15 9.22 -15.61
C ALA A 95 3.72 9.20 -17.09
N ALA A 96 2.43 9.43 -17.37
CA ALA A 96 1.89 9.53 -18.72
C ALA A 96 2.52 10.69 -19.51
N ALA A 97 2.86 11.80 -18.83
CA ALA A 97 3.59 12.93 -19.41
C ALA A 97 5.11 12.70 -19.53
N GLY A 98 5.60 11.47 -19.31
CA GLY A 98 7.02 11.13 -19.39
C GLY A 98 7.86 11.65 -18.23
N LYS A 99 7.24 12.13 -17.15
CA LYS A 99 7.97 12.56 -15.94
C LYS A 99 8.28 11.34 -15.08
N ILE A 100 9.44 11.38 -14.42
CA ILE A 100 9.85 10.36 -13.47
C ILE A 100 9.35 10.79 -12.09
N ASN A 101 8.51 9.97 -11.47
CA ASN A 101 8.07 10.19 -10.10
C ASN A 101 9.13 9.71 -9.10
N THR A 102 9.29 10.46 -8.02
CA THR A 102 9.90 9.94 -6.80
C THR A 102 8.87 9.04 -6.12
N ILE A 103 9.27 7.84 -5.71
CA ILE A 103 8.38 6.85 -5.09
C ILE A 103 9.01 6.36 -3.78
N PRO A 104 8.23 6.15 -2.69
CA PRO A 104 8.75 5.58 -1.47
C PRO A 104 9.29 4.16 -1.71
N TYR A 105 10.45 3.89 -1.13
CA TYR A 105 11.02 2.56 -1.03
C TYR A 105 10.53 1.91 0.26
N VAL A 106 9.98 0.71 0.10
CA VAL A 106 9.51 -0.11 1.21
C VAL A 106 10.54 -1.20 1.44
N GLU A 107 11.44 -0.99 2.41
CA GLU A 107 12.09 -2.11 3.07
C GLU A 107 11.09 -2.65 4.09
N TRP A 108 10.71 -3.93 3.96
CA TRP A 108 9.66 -4.57 4.77
C TRP A 108 9.96 -4.57 6.28
N GLU A 109 11.14 -4.11 6.70
CA GLU A 109 11.60 -4.06 8.09
C GLU A 109 11.30 -2.74 8.84
N ARG A 110 10.10 -2.15 8.68
CA ARG A 110 9.57 -1.00 9.48
C ARG A 110 9.88 0.41 8.93
N ASN A 111 9.35 0.76 7.76
CA ASN A 111 9.25 2.18 7.36
C ASN A 111 7.89 2.77 7.77
N GLY A 112 7.87 3.96 8.37
CA GLY A 112 6.64 4.73 8.62
C GLY A 112 5.96 4.58 9.99
N LEU A 113 6.37 3.58 10.79
CA LEU A 113 5.59 3.14 11.94
C LEU A 113 6.31 3.47 13.26
N ALA A 114 5.77 4.44 14.01
CA ALA A 114 6.15 4.68 15.40
C ALA A 114 5.20 3.90 16.33
N GLU A 115 5.70 2.80 16.91
CA GLU A 115 5.01 2.07 17.97
C GLU A 115 5.06 2.90 19.27
N VAL A 116 3.99 2.88 20.08
CA VAL A 116 4.03 3.49 21.42
C VAL A 116 5.17 2.87 22.23
N GLY A 117 6.21 3.67 22.52
CA GLY A 117 7.41 3.23 23.23
C GLY A 117 8.65 2.98 22.36
N ASP A 118 8.52 2.97 21.02
CA ASP A 118 9.66 2.88 20.08
C ASP A 118 9.78 4.19 19.26
N TYR A 119 10.69 5.08 19.68
CA TYR A 119 10.93 6.39 19.04
C TYR A 119 11.87 6.31 17.83
N ARG A 120 12.01 5.14 17.19
CA ARG A 120 12.80 5.02 15.96
C ARG A 120 12.12 5.81 14.84
N SER A 121 12.82 6.83 14.35
CA SER A 121 12.36 7.67 13.25
C SER A 121 12.02 6.84 12.00
N PRO A 122 10.83 7.02 11.40
CA PRO A 122 10.52 6.47 10.09
C PRO A 122 11.62 6.83 9.09
N LYS A 123 12.19 5.83 8.42
CA LYS A 123 13.07 6.06 7.26
C LYS A 123 12.19 6.09 6.02
N TYR A 124 12.21 7.22 5.31
CA TYR A 124 11.59 7.33 4.00
C TYR A 124 12.71 7.34 2.98
N ILE A 125 12.81 6.26 2.23
CA ILE A 125 13.87 6.03 1.26
C ILE A 125 13.25 6.23 -0.14
N SER A 126 13.91 6.90 -1.09
CA SER A 126 13.40 7.04 -2.47
C SER A 126 13.86 5.88 -3.35
N ALA A 127 12.93 5.18 -4.02
CA ALA A 127 13.21 3.99 -4.84
C ALA A 127 13.13 4.17 -6.35
N VAL A 128 13.31 5.38 -6.89
CA VAL A 128 13.58 5.53 -8.33
C VAL A 128 14.60 6.64 -8.61
N GLN A 129 15.75 6.21 -9.16
CA GLN A 129 16.77 6.98 -9.90
C GLN A 129 17.03 8.45 -9.48
N ARG A 130 17.95 8.62 -8.52
CA ARG A 130 18.93 9.73 -8.46
C ARG A 130 18.39 11.16 -8.43
N LYS A 131 17.08 11.40 -8.21
CA LYS A 131 16.54 12.75 -8.06
C LYS A 131 16.21 13.04 -6.59
N TYR A 132 16.85 14.08 -6.07
CA TYR A 132 16.69 14.51 -4.69
C TYR A 132 15.27 15.07 -4.46
N PRO A 133 14.65 14.80 -3.30
CA PRO A 133 13.53 15.63 -2.87
C PRO A 133 14.02 17.07 -2.80
N LYS A 134 13.28 17.99 -3.42
CA LYS A 134 13.54 19.43 -3.37
C LYS A 134 13.33 19.97 -1.96
N GLY A 135 12.43 19.35 -1.22
CA GLY A 135 12.15 19.68 0.18
C GLY A 135 10.99 18.86 0.73
N ILE A 136 10.83 18.97 2.03
CA ILE A 136 9.72 18.36 2.77
C ILE A 136 8.93 19.52 3.37
N TYR A 137 7.61 19.45 3.28
CA TYR A 137 6.72 20.54 3.64
C TYR A 137 5.58 20.04 4.51
N THR A 138 5.01 20.92 5.32
CA THR A 138 3.70 20.70 5.92
C THR A 138 2.61 20.77 4.84
N PRO A 139 1.39 20.26 5.11
CA PRO A 139 0.25 20.42 4.20
C PRO A 139 -0.11 21.88 3.92
N SER A 140 0.18 22.80 4.85
CA SER A 140 0.01 24.24 4.67
C SER A 140 1.09 24.89 3.79
N GLY A 141 2.11 24.13 3.38
CA GLY A 141 3.18 24.59 2.48
C GLY A 141 4.43 25.15 3.18
N SER A 142 4.51 25.11 4.51
CA SER A 142 5.71 25.51 5.26
C SER A 142 6.81 24.49 5.08
N ALA A 143 8.03 24.92 4.74
CA ALA A 143 9.17 24.03 4.59
C ALA A 143 9.66 23.52 5.95
N LEU A 144 9.96 22.22 6.02
CA LEU A 144 10.68 21.63 7.14
C LEU A 144 12.18 21.89 7.01
N THR A 145 12.85 22.02 8.15
CA THR A 145 14.27 22.35 8.25
C THR A 145 15.12 21.10 8.45
N ALA A 146 16.04 20.82 7.53
CA ALA A 146 17.02 19.73 7.67
C ALA A 146 17.90 19.93 8.92
N GLY A 147 18.20 18.86 9.62
CA GLY A 147 18.94 18.86 10.90
C GLY A 147 18.09 19.17 12.14
N LYS A 148 16.90 19.77 11.96
CA LYS A 148 15.95 20.06 13.04
C LYS A 148 14.71 19.17 12.96
N ASP A 149 14.01 19.25 11.83
CA ASP A 149 12.71 18.60 11.65
C ASP A 149 12.88 17.22 10.99
N TYR A 150 13.93 17.05 10.19
CA TYR A 150 14.31 15.78 9.59
C TYR A 150 15.83 15.70 9.37
N THR A 151 16.36 14.49 9.22
CA THR A 151 17.74 14.24 8.76
C THR A 151 17.72 13.66 7.35
N VAL A 152 18.77 13.94 6.58
CA VAL A 152 18.95 13.34 5.24
C VAL A 152 19.57 11.96 5.41
N VAL A 153 18.99 10.97 4.73
CA VAL A 153 19.52 9.61 4.64
C VAL A 153 20.15 9.44 3.27
N THR A 154 21.35 8.85 3.18
CA THR A 154 22.08 8.65 1.90
C THR A 154 22.35 7.19 1.58
N SER A 155 22.09 6.28 2.51
CA SER A 155 22.31 4.83 2.36
C SER A 155 21.20 4.05 3.09
N PRO A 156 20.68 2.94 2.53
CA PRO A 156 21.08 2.33 1.25
C PRO A 156 20.61 3.10 0.00
N LEU A 157 19.57 3.93 0.11
CA LEU A 157 19.22 4.93 -0.92
C LEU A 157 18.96 6.29 -0.26
N THR A 158 19.02 7.33 -1.07
CA THR A 158 18.77 8.70 -0.62
C THR A 158 17.32 8.91 -0.19
N GLY A 159 17.14 9.62 0.92
CA GLY A 159 15.84 9.85 1.53
C GLY A 159 15.91 10.78 2.74
N PHE A 160 14.96 10.64 3.65
CA PHE A 160 14.92 11.40 4.90
C PHE A 160 14.33 10.59 6.06
N ALA A 161 14.65 11.02 7.28
CA ALA A 161 14.02 10.53 8.50
C ALA A 161 13.54 11.71 9.34
N LEU A 162 12.27 11.69 9.76
CA LEU A 162 11.72 12.75 10.61
C LEU A 162 12.34 12.65 12.02
N THR A 163 12.70 13.77 12.63
CA THR A 163 13.27 13.74 13.99
C THR A 163 12.20 13.41 15.01
N SER A 164 12.58 12.75 16.11
CA SER A 164 11.64 12.44 17.20
C SER A 164 10.99 13.71 17.78
N SER A 165 11.73 14.83 17.81
CA SER A 165 11.19 16.14 18.21
C SER A 165 10.11 16.66 17.27
N TYR A 166 10.29 16.51 15.96
CA TYR A 166 9.26 16.88 14.99
C TYR A 166 8.01 16.01 15.17
N ILE A 167 8.19 14.68 15.26
CA ILE A 167 7.06 13.75 15.47
C ILE A 167 6.32 14.06 16.78
N ALA A 168 7.03 14.37 17.86
CA ALA A 168 6.43 14.77 19.14
C ALA A 168 5.63 16.08 19.05
N SER A 169 6.05 17.00 18.17
CA SER A 169 5.35 18.28 17.96
C SER A 169 4.00 18.15 17.24
N LEU A 170 3.74 17.02 16.58
CA LEU A 170 2.53 16.80 15.80
C LEU A 170 1.28 16.49 16.65
N GLY A 171 1.46 16.15 17.92
CA GLY A 171 0.34 15.94 18.84
C GLY A 171 0.65 15.05 20.03
N SER A 172 -0.26 15.08 21.01
CA SER A 172 -0.18 14.29 22.26
C SER A 172 0.17 12.82 21.99
N THR A 173 1.03 12.22 22.80
CA THR A 173 1.44 10.82 22.70
C THR A 173 0.29 9.82 22.86
N SER A 174 -0.80 10.23 23.51
CA SER A 174 -2.03 9.43 23.66
C SER A 174 -2.89 9.35 22.41
N THR A 175 -2.68 10.24 21.43
CA THR A 175 -3.45 10.23 20.18
C THR A 175 -2.93 9.12 19.26
N LEU A 176 -3.82 8.16 18.95
CA LEU A 176 -3.58 7.08 18.00
C LEU A 176 -4.23 7.40 16.65
N GLY A 177 -3.71 6.80 15.58
CA GLY A 177 -4.11 7.09 14.22
C GLY A 177 -3.22 8.14 13.57
N GLU A 178 -3.76 8.84 12.57
CA GLU A 178 -3.03 9.88 11.86
C GLU A 178 -2.80 11.07 12.79
N ILE A 179 -1.53 11.43 13.00
CA ILE A 179 -1.12 12.54 13.87
C ILE A 179 -0.57 13.72 13.07
N GLY A 180 -0.33 13.55 11.78
CA GLY A 180 0.12 14.61 10.89
C GLY A 180 0.41 14.08 9.50
N ARG A 181 0.84 14.97 8.60
CA ARG A 181 1.25 14.63 7.25
C ARG A 181 2.45 15.47 6.83
N VAL A 182 3.24 14.95 5.89
CA VAL A 182 4.27 15.70 5.20
C VAL A 182 4.13 15.56 3.69
N ILE A 183 4.44 16.63 2.97
CA ILE A 183 4.47 16.68 1.52
C ILE A 183 5.93 16.63 1.06
N VAL A 184 6.30 15.57 0.35
CA VAL A 184 7.63 15.44 -0.23
C VAL A 184 7.58 15.94 -1.66
N ARG A 185 8.25 17.08 -1.91
CA ARG A 185 8.33 17.65 -3.26
C ARG A 185 9.58 17.19 -3.94
N SER A 186 9.44 16.82 -5.21
CA SER A 186 10.55 16.35 -6.04
C SER A 186 10.86 17.37 -7.13
N SER A 187 12.04 17.27 -7.72
CA SER A 187 12.42 18.11 -8.88
C SER A 187 11.64 17.77 -10.15
N SER A 188 10.98 16.61 -10.18
CA SER A 188 10.13 16.13 -11.27
C SER A 188 9.06 15.19 -10.70
N GLY A 189 8.02 14.93 -11.49
CA GLY A 189 6.92 14.05 -11.10
C GLY A 189 5.93 14.68 -10.12
N ALA A 190 5.17 13.83 -9.46
CA ALA A 190 4.20 14.18 -8.44
C ALA A 190 4.85 14.46 -7.08
N ASP A 191 4.20 15.34 -6.31
CA ASP A 191 4.44 15.45 -4.86
C ASP A 191 3.86 14.21 -4.16
N LEU A 192 4.55 13.71 -3.14
CA LEU A 192 4.07 12.59 -2.32
C LEU A 192 3.49 13.11 -1.00
N GLU A 193 2.26 12.72 -0.68
CA GLU A 193 1.63 12.98 0.61
C GLU A 193 1.78 11.79 1.54
N ILE A 194 2.61 11.96 2.58
CA ILE A 194 2.94 10.90 3.53
C ILE A 194 2.21 11.15 4.85
N ASP A 195 1.34 10.21 5.21
CA ASP A 195 0.67 10.18 6.51
C ASP A 195 1.66 9.78 7.61
N ILE A 196 1.70 10.57 8.70
CA ILE A 196 2.43 10.24 9.92
C ILE A 196 1.43 9.67 10.90
N ARG A 197 1.65 8.43 11.31
CA ARG A 197 0.68 7.66 12.09
C ARG A 197 1.32 7.12 13.37
N ARG A 198 0.58 7.23 14.47
CA ARG A 198 0.91 6.57 15.74
C ARG A 198 -0.02 5.40 15.96
N TYR A 199 0.50 4.28 16.44
CA TYR A 199 -0.32 3.11 16.70
C TYR A 199 0.13 2.36 17.96
N ALA A 200 -0.80 1.62 18.53
CA ALA A 200 -0.54 0.59 19.52
C ALA A 200 -1.03 -0.76 18.98
N ARG A 201 -0.73 -1.84 19.71
CA ARG A 201 -1.18 -3.18 19.37
C ARG A 201 -2.71 -3.21 19.19
N PRO A 202 -3.24 -3.64 18.02
CA PRO A 202 -4.68 -3.83 17.84
C PRO A 202 -5.24 -4.83 18.84
N VAL A 203 -6.50 -4.66 19.23
CA VAL A 203 -7.20 -5.52 20.20
C VAL A 203 -8.44 -6.12 19.57
N ILE A 204 -8.62 -7.43 19.72
CA ILE A 204 -9.85 -8.14 19.36
C ILE A 204 -10.49 -8.58 20.67
N SER A 205 -11.71 -8.13 20.95
CA SER A 205 -12.40 -8.42 22.23
C SER A 205 -12.86 -9.87 22.34
N THR A 206 -13.17 -10.49 21.20
CA THR A 206 -13.65 -11.88 21.13
C THR A 206 -12.81 -12.64 20.10
N PRO A 207 -11.68 -13.24 20.52
CA PRO A 207 -10.71 -13.84 19.59
C PRO A 207 -11.12 -15.24 19.09
N THR A 208 -12.25 -15.77 19.54
CA THR A 208 -12.70 -17.13 19.20
C THR A 208 -14.19 -17.14 18.92
N ILE A 209 -14.56 -17.82 17.84
CA ILE A 209 -15.93 -17.90 17.35
C ILE A 209 -16.25 -19.35 17.00
N ASN A 210 -17.47 -19.80 17.27
CA ASN A 210 -17.95 -21.10 16.81
C ASN A 210 -18.71 -20.92 15.50
N VAL A 211 -18.14 -21.43 14.41
CA VAL A 211 -18.78 -21.43 13.08
C VAL A 211 -19.73 -22.64 12.98
N SER A 212 -20.69 -22.76 13.91
CA SER A 212 -21.67 -23.85 13.88
C SER A 212 -22.97 -23.37 13.23
N GLY A 213 -23.13 -23.70 11.94
CA GLY A 213 -24.42 -23.68 11.23
C GLY A 213 -24.72 -22.46 10.38
N ASN A 214 -24.19 -21.28 10.69
CA ASN A 214 -24.40 -20.05 9.92
C ASN A 214 -23.16 -19.69 9.09
N THR A 215 -23.34 -19.48 7.79
CA THR A 215 -22.30 -19.10 6.83
C THR A 215 -22.55 -17.72 6.20
N ASN A 216 -23.36 -16.88 6.84
CA ASN A 216 -23.48 -15.47 6.51
C ASN A 216 -22.16 -14.73 6.78
N ASP A 217 -22.07 -13.49 6.29
CA ASP A 217 -20.96 -12.60 6.62
C ASP A 217 -20.79 -12.48 8.14
N TYR A 218 -19.54 -12.60 8.60
CA TYR A 218 -19.18 -12.52 10.00
C TYR A 218 -18.39 -11.26 10.28
N PHE A 219 -18.77 -10.53 11.32
CA PHE A 219 -18.17 -9.24 11.67
C PHE A 219 -17.34 -9.39 12.95
N ILE A 220 -16.03 -9.25 12.82
CA ILE A 220 -15.08 -9.24 13.93
C ILE A 220 -14.89 -7.79 14.36
N ASN A 221 -15.42 -7.45 15.53
CA ASN A 221 -15.12 -6.17 16.17
C ASN A 221 -13.66 -6.15 16.62
N PHE A 222 -12.93 -5.12 16.20
CA PHE A 222 -11.56 -4.90 16.67
C PHE A 222 -11.30 -3.42 16.91
N SER A 223 -10.41 -3.13 17.86
CA SER A 223 -9.83 -1.80 17.98
C SER A 223 -8.54 -1.76 17.16
N PRO A 224 -8.48 -1.03 16.03
CA PRO A 224 -7.25 -0.92 15.25
C PRO A 224 -6.14 -0.19 16.03
N ASN A 225 -6.47 0.59 17.06
CA ASN A 225 -5.51 1.36 17.86
C ASN A 225 -4.53 2.17 17.00
N GLY A 226 -5.02 2.77 15.92
CA GLY A 226 -4.20 3.53 14.98
C GLY A 226 -3.43 2.69 13.97
N ALA A 227 -3.49 1.36 13.97
CA ALA A 227 -2.96 0.54 12.88
C ALA A 227 -3.89 0.57 11.64
N LYS A 228 -3.41 0.03 10.52
CA LYS A 228 -4.20 -0.30 9.32
C LYS A 228 -4.02 -1.78 9.02
N LEU A 229 -5.10 -2.46 8.64
CA LEU A 229 -5.05 -3.85 8.21
C LEU A 229 -4.30 -3.92 6.87
N ALA A 230 -3.38 -4.88 6.75
CA ALA A 230 -2.64 -5.12 5.51
C ALA A 230 -3.17 -6.33 4.74
N THR A 231 -3.34 -7.46 5.43
CA THR A 231 -3.83 -8.72 4.85
C THR A 231 -4.33 -9.64 5.97
N VAL A 232 -5.04 -10.71 5.60
CA VAL A 232 -5.50 -11.77 6.50
C VAL A 232 -4.88 -13.09 6.04
N LYS A 233 -4.50 -13.94 7.00
CA LYS A 233 -4.05 -15.31 6.77
C LYS A 233 -5.08 -16.25 7.38
N ALA A 234 -5.33 -17.40 6.75
CA ALA A 234 -6.23 -18.41 7.29
C ALA A 234 -5.52 -19.76 7.29
N LEU A 235 -5.22 -20.27 8.48
CA LEU A 235 -4.51 -21.53 8.68
C LEU A 235 -5.28 -22.50 9.55
N GLY A 236 -5.15 -23.79 9.25
CA GLY A 236 -5.55 -24.88 10.13
C GLY A 236 -4.58 -25.09 11.30
N PRO A 237 -4.91 -26.02 12.22
CA PRO A 237 -4.16 -26.20 13.46
C PRO A 237 -2.71 -26.67 13.24
N SER A 238 -2.41 -27.31 12.11
CA SER A 238 -1.07 -27.78 11.75
C SER A 238 -0.40 -26.86 10.73
N GLY A 239 -0.95 -25.66 10.51
CA GLY A 239 -0.48 -24.71 9.50
C GLY A 239 -0.98 -24.99 8.08
N GLU A 240 -1.99 -25.87 7.91
CA GLU A 240 -2.60 -26.11 6.61
C GLU A 240 -3.24 -24.84 6.05
N ILE A 241 -3.01 -24.54 4.78
CA ILE A 241 -3.63 -23.37 4.15
C ILE A 241 -5.10 -23.69 3.88
N VAL A 242 -6.00 -22.84 4.37
CA VAL A 242 -7.46 -23.07 4.31
C VAL A 242 -8.04 -22.81 2.92
N LYS A 243 -7.46 -21.87 2.17
CA LYS A 243 -7.87 -21.48 0.83
C LYS A 243 -6.63 -21.11 0.00
N ASP A 244 -6.65 -21.44 -1.29
CA ASP A 244 -5.55 -21.18 -2.22
C ASP A 244 -4.25 -21.88 -1.74
N ASP A 245 -4.33 -23.20 -1.56
CA ASP A 245 -3.25 -24.05 -1.03
C ASP A 245 -1.95 -23.99 -1.85
N TRP A 246 -2.05 -23.75 -3.16
CA TRP A 246 -0.91 -23.48 -4.05
C TRP A 246 -0.03 -22.32 -3.56
N THR A 247 -0.55 -21.40 -2.74
CA THR A 247 0.24 -20.31 -2.16
C THR A 247 1.32 -20.81 -1.18
N VAL A 248 1.33 -22.09 -0.82
CA VAL A 248 2.44 -22.74 -0.08
C VAL A 248 3.78 -22.60 -0.80
N TRP A 249 3.77 -22.46 -2.13
CA TRP A 249 4.96 -22.26 -2.95
C TRP A 249 5.42 -20.80 -3.00
N LEU A 250 4.66 -19.88 -2.41
CA LEU A 250 5.03 -18.47 -2.30
C LEU A 250 5.78 -18.18 -1.01
N GLY A 251 6.47 -17.04 -0.96
CA GLY A 251 7.14 -16.60 0.26
C GLY A 251 6.15 -16.23 1.38
N GLU A 252 6.65 -16.13 2.61
CA GLU A 252 5.88 -15.73 3.80
C GLU A 252 4.91 -14.54 3.60
N PRO A 253 5.26 -13.48 2.84
CA PRO A 253 4.34 -12.37 2.62
C PRO A 253 3.01 -12.76 1.95
N GLN A 254 2.98 -13.86 1.20
CA GLN A 254 1.83 -14.28 0.39
C GLN A 254 1.27 -15.66 0.78
N ALA A 255 2.10 -16.55 1.32
CA ALA A 255 1.68 -17.91 1.64
C ALA A 255 0.52 -17.95 2.65
N GLY A 256 -0.59 -18.56 2.25
CA GLY A 256 -1.82 -18.74 3.03
C GLY A 256 -2.63 -17.46 3.26
N ARG A 257 -2.32 -16.37 2.57
CA ARG A 257 -3.10 -15.12 2.63
C ARG A 257 -4.37 -15.26 1.80
N ILE A 258 -5.47 -14.73 2.32
CA ILE A 258 -6.77 -14.69 1.62
C ILE A 258 -6.93 -13.38 0.85
N ASN A 259 -7.86 -13.35 -0.11
CA ASN A 259 -8.03 -12.21 -1.02
C ASN A 259 -9.04 -11.18 -0.51
N TRP A 260 -8.89 -9.93 -0.95
CA TRP A 260 -9.96 -8.93 -0.78
C TRP A 260 -11.24 -9.44 -1.44
N GLY A 261 -12.38 -9.43 -0.73
CA GLY A 261 -13.61 -10.09 -1.14
C GLY A 261 -13.84 -11.46 -0.48
N ASP A 262 -12.82 -12.10 0.07
CA ASP A 262 -12.97 -13.13 1.11
C ASP A 262 -13.08 -12.49 2.51
N TYR A 263 -12.40 -11.35 2.64
CA TYR A 263 -12.53 -10.44 3.76
C TYR A 263 -12.67 -9.00 3.28
N GLY A 264 -13.12 -8.14 4.17
CA GLY A 264 -13.20 -6.70 3.96
C GLY A 264 -13.11 -5.95 5.29
N VAL A 265 -13.11 -4.63 5.24
CA VAL A 265 -13.18 -3.79 6.45
C VAL A 265 -14.31 -2.80 6.28
N TYR A 266 -15.15 -2.69 7.30
CA TYR A 266 -16.17 -1.65 7.40
C TYR A 266 -16.05 -1.01 8.78
N GLU A 267 -15.75 0.29 8.82
CA GLU A 267 -15.49 1.03 10.07
C GLU A 267 -14.42 0.33 10.94
N THR A 268 -14.79 -0.15 12.13
CA THR A 268 -13.93 -0.88 13.08
C THR A 268 -14.19 -2.39 13.07
N GLN A 269 -14.76 -2.90 11.99
CA GLN A 269 -15.10 -4.31 11.83
C GLN A 269 -14.31 -4.92 10.67
N LEU A 270 -13.63 -6.03 10.96
CA LEU A 270 -13.14 -6.94 9.93
C LEU A 270 -14.31 -7.84 9.54
N ILE A 271 -14.67 -7.84 8.27
CA ILE A 271 -15.71 -8.70 7.72
C ILE A 271 -15.03 -9.94 7.16
N ILE A 272 -15.50 -11.11 7.56
CA ILE A 272 -15.24 -12.38 6.89
C ILE A 272 -16.48 -12.70 6.06
N TYR A 273 -16.36 -12.61 4.75
CA TYR A 273 -17.51 -12.80 3.87
C TYR A 273 -17.97 -14.25 3.85
N SER A 274 -19.26 -14.43 3.59
CA SER A 274 -19.95 -15.72 3.55
C SER A 274 -19.25 -16.81 2.71
N GLY A 275 -18.59 -16.43 1.61
CA GLY A 275 -17.78 -17.35 0.80
C GLY A 275 -16.62 -17.98 1.59
N LEU A 276 -15.89 -17.19 2.38
CA LEU A 276 -14.84 -17.72 3.25
C LEU A 276 -15.43 -18.48 4.44
N MET A 277 -16.54 -18.02 5.01
CA MET A 277 -17.23 -18.73 6.09
C MET A 277 -17.65 -20.15 5.66
N ASN A 278 -18.15 -20.30 4.44
CA ASN A 278 -18.43 -21.61 3.84
C ASN A 278 -17.16 -22.46 3.69
N THR A 279 -16.06 -21.85 3.25
CA THR A 279 -14.76 -22.53 3.10
C THR A 279 -14.25 -23.05 4.45
N ILE A 280 -14.30 -22.22 5.50
CA ILE A 280 -13.92 -22.59 6.88
C ILE A 280 -14.79 -23.73 7.41
N LYS A 281 -16.12 -23.65 7.19
CA LYS A 281 -17.05 -24.71 7.59
C LYS A 281 -16.70 -26.04 6.92
N ASN A 282 -16.45 -26.02 5.61
CA ASN A 282 -16.11 -27.23 4.84
C ASN A 282 -14.72 -27.78 5.19
N PHE A 283 -13.79 -26.92 5.63
CA PHE A 283 -12.47 -27.34 6.12
C PHE A 283 -12.59 -28.21 7.38
N GLY A 284 -13.63 -28.03 8.19
CA GLY A 284 -14.00 -28.95 9.27
C GLY A 284 -13.04 -29.00 10.46
N LYS A 285 -12.09 -28.07 10.55
CA LYS A 285 -11.12 -27.91 11.64
C LYS A 285 -11.09 -26.45 12.12
N PRO A 286 -10.60 -26.17 13.34
CA PRO A 286 -10.36 -24.80 13.78
C PRO A 286 -9.44 -24.04 12.82
N VAL A 287 -9.72 -22.76 12.61
CA VAL A 287 -8.95 -21.85 11.75
C VAL A 287 -8.45 -20.65 12.54
N THR A 288 -7.22 -20.24 12.30
CA THR A 288 -6.56 -19.06 12.88
C THR A 288 -6.05 -18.11 11.81
#